data_AF-A0A943GTV8-F1
#
_entry.id   AF-A0A943GTV8-F1
#
_cell.length_a   1.000
_cell.length_b   1.000
_cell.length_c   1.000
_cell.angle_alpha   90.00
_cell.angle_beta   90.00
_cell.angle_gamma   90.00
#
_symmetry.space_group_name_H-M   'P 1'
#
loop_
_entity.id
_entity.type
_entity.pdbx_description
1 polymer ?
#
loop_
_entity_poly.entity_id
_entity_poly.type
_entity_poly.pdbx_seq_one_letter_code
_entity_poly.pdbx_strand_id
1 'polypeptide(L)'
;MKPYQIIIIVAVVILLGVIVLPLFNRQQFRRLPYDQQILAIMKQANKLVFWKNISHGRAGSLFFVKNKRKILVYPWVINENGQMLITKENPFDKWDYPEEHEPLSADEIKQAREELYAYADKSAVKIVFNDPFKENEAK
;
A
#
# COMPACT_ATOMS: atom_id res chain seq x y z
N MET A 1 27.25 34.21 -24.41
CA MET A 1 25.92 33.93 -23.82
C MET A 1 25.56 35.07 -22.90
N LYS A 2 24.36 35.64 -23.00
CA LYS A 2 23.93 36.72 -22.12
C LYS A 2 23.54 36.12 -20.75
N PRO A 3 23.75 36.83 -19.62
CA PRO A 3 23.55 36.28 -18.27
C PRO A 3 22.13 35.73 -18.05
N TYR A 4 21.11 36.32 -18.67
CA TYR A 4 19.73 35.80 -18.60
C TYR A 4 19.57 34.41 -19.25
N GLN A 5 20.34 34.08 -20.30
CA GLN A 5 20.25 32.76 -20.93
C GLN A 5 20.79 31.67 -20.01
N ILE A 6 21.85 31.97 -19.25
CA ILE A 6 22.43 31.04 -18.27
C ILE A 6 21.42 30.77 -17.16
N ILE A 7 20.76 31.81 -16.65
CA ILE A 7 19.72 31.69 -15.61
C ILE A 7 18.55 30.82 -16.11
N ILE A 8 18.09 31.03 -17.34
CA ILE A 8 17.00 30.23 -17.93
C ILE A 8 17.43 28.76 -18.07
N ILE A 9 18.64 28.48 -18.56
CA ILE A 9 19.14 27.11 -18.70
C ILE A 9 19.22 26.42 -17.33
N VAL A 10 19.77 27.09 -16.32
CA VAL A 10 19.86 26.53 -14.95
C VAL A 10 18.46 26.27 -14.38
N ALA A 11 17.52 27.20 -14.54
CA ALA A 11 16.14 27.03 -14.09
C ALA A 11 15.46 25.83 -14.77
N VAL A 12 15.64 25.67 -16.08
CA VAL A 12 15.11 24.52 -16.83
C VAL A 12 15.70 23.21 -16.34
N VAL A 13 17.02 23.14 -16.10
CA VAL A 13 17.69 21.92 -15.61
C VAL A 13 17.19 21.55 -14.22
N ILE A 14 17.02 22.52 -13.31
CA ILE A 14 16.46 22.27 -11.97
C ILE A 14 15.02 21.75 -12.09
N LEU A 15 14.19 22.39 -12.92
CA LEU A 15 12.80 21.98 -13.11
C LEU A 15 12.70 20.56 -13.70
N LEU A 16 13.58 20.23 -14.65
CA LEU A 16 13.70 18.88 -15.21
C LEU A 16 14.10 17.86 -14.14
N GLY A 17 15.10 18.18 -13.30
CA GLY A 17 15.53 17.32 -12.20
C GLY A 17 14.40 17.04 -11.20
N VAL A 18 13.64 18.06 -10.82
CA VAL A 18 12.50 17.95 -9.89
C VAL A 18 11.39 17.07 -10.45
N ILE A 19 11.19 17.01 -11.77
CA ILE A 19 10.15 16.19 -12.40
C ILE A 19 10.66 14.77 -12.71
N VAL A 20 11.85 14.64 -13.30
CA VAL A 20 12.37 13.35 -13.78
C VAL A 20 12.76 12.43 -12.64
N LEU A 21 13.41 12.94 -11.59
CA LEU A 21 13.82 12.12 -10.45
C LEU A 21 12.66 11.38 -9.76
N PRO A 22 11.54 12.02 -9.39
CA PRO A 22 10.42 11.31 -8.77
C PRO A 22 9.71 10.35 -9.73
N LEU A 23 9.63 10.67 -11.02
CA LEU A 23 9.08 9.76 -12.03
C LEU A 23 9.91 8.48 -12.17
N PHE A 24 11.23 8.64 -12.27
CA PHE A 24 12.16 7.51 -12.38
C PHE A 24 12.14 6.63 -11.12
N ASN A 25 12.12 7.25 -9.93
CA ASN A 25 12.06 6.52 -8.67
C ASN A 25 10.76 5.70 -8.52
N ARG A 26 9.62 6.25 -8.95
CA ARG A 26 8.34 5.51 -8.97
C ARG A 26 8.36 4.32 -9.93
N GLN A 27 8.96 4.48 -11.11
CA GLN A 27 9.09 3.38 -12.07
C GLN A 27 10.03 2.29 -11.56
N GLN A 28 11.17 2.68 -10.98
CA GLN A 28 12.12 1.72 -10.41
C GLN A 28 11.50 0.93 -9.27
N PHE A 29 10.74 1.59 -8.39
CA PHE A 29 10.03 0.93 -7.29
C PHE A 29 9.05 -0.15 -7.78
N ARG A 30 8.29 0.10 -8.87
CA ARG A 30 7.38 -0.90 -9.46
C ARG A 30 8.10 -2.09 -10.08
N ARG A 31 9.36 -1.92 -10.47
CA ARG A 31 10.20 -3.00 -11.05
C ARG A 31 10.96 -3.80 -10.01
N LEU A 32 10.95 -3.39 -8.74
CA LEU A 32 11.62 -4.13 -7.67
C LEU A 32 10.92 -5.48 -7.43
N PRO A 33 11.67 -6.52 -7.03
CA PRO A 33 11.09 -7.75 -6.51
C PRO A 33 10.16 -7.46 -5.33
N TYR A 34 9.15 -8.30 -5.14
CA TYR A 34 8.10 -8.12 -4.14
C TYR A 34 8.67 -7.89 -2.72
N ASP A 35 9.67 -8.67 -2.31
CA ASP A 35 10.31 -8.53 -0.99
C ASP A 35 11.04 -7.19 -0.82
N GLN A 36 11.65 -6.68 -1.89
CA GLN A 36 12.31 -5.37 -1.88
C GLN A 36 11.30 -4.22 -1.82
N GLN A 37 10.13 -4.37 -2.46
CA GLN A 37 9.03 -3.41 -2.33
C GLN A 37 8.54 -3.36 -0.88
N ILE A 38 8.36 -4.53 -0.26
CA ILE A 38 7.98 -4.66 1.15
C ILE A 38 9.00 -3.96 2.05
N LEU A 39 10.29 -4.23 1.90
CA LEU A 39 11.36 -3.60 2.69
C LEU A 39 11.40 -2.08 2.53
N ALA A 40 11.20 -1.58 1.32
CA ALA A 40 11.17 -0.15 1.06
C ALA A 40 9.93 0.51 1.70
N ILE A 41 8.77 -0.15 1.68
CA ILE A 41 7.56 0.30 2.38
C ILE A 41 7.77 0.28 3.90
N MET A 42 8.42 -0.75 4.43
CA MET A 42 8.78 -0.84 5.86
C MET A 42 9.70 0.31 6.29
N LYS A 43 10.70 0.66 5.47
CA LYS A 43 11.58 1.80 5.76
C LYS A 43 10.81 3.11 5.76
N GLN A 44 9.82 3.25 4.88
CA GLN A 44 8.95 4.42 4.81
C GLN A 44 7.97 4.51 6.00
N ALA A 45 7.53 3.37 6.56
CA ALA A 45 6.65 3.30 7.72
C ALA A 45 7.40 3.74 9.00
N ASN A 46 7.21 4.99 9.38
CA ASN A 46 7.93 5.61 10.51
C ASN A 46 7.29 5.26 11.87
N LYS A 47 7.39 3.99 12.30
CA LYS A 47 6.81 3.42 13.55
C LYS A 47 5.28 3.50 13.69
N LEU A 48 4.57 3.85 12.63
CA LEU A 48 3.13 4.06 12.63
C LEU A 48 2.42 3.06 11.70
N VAL A 49 1.11 2.93 11.90
CA VAL A 49 0.21 2.25 10.97
C VAL A 49 0.29 2.95 9.61
N PHE A 50 0.69 2.21 8.58
CA PHE A 50 0.88 2.75 7.24
C PHE A 50 0.15 1.89 6.21
N TRP A 51 -0.64 2.55 5.37
CA TRP A 51 -1.33 1.94 4.25
C TRP A 51 -0.66 2.33 2.93
N LYS A 52 -0.40 1.35 2.08
CA LYS A 52 0.09 1.59 0.72
C LYS A 52 -0.64 0.71 -0.28
N ASN A 53 -1.31 1.32 -1.24
CA ASN A 53 -1.84 0.60 -2.39
C ASN A 53 -0.80 0.58 -3.52
N ILE A 54 -0.46 -0.61 -4.01
CA ILE A 54 0.31 -0.83 -5.23
C ILE A 54 -0.62 -1.44 -6.28
N SER A 55 -1.05 -0.63 -7.24
CA SER A 55 -1.88 -1.07 -8.36
C SER A 55 -1.05 -1.33 -9.61
N HIS A 56 -1.38 -2.43 -10.30
CA HIS A 56 -0.88 -2.79 -11.62
C HIS A 56 -2.07 -2.88 -12.60
N GLY A 57 -2.88 -1.82 -12.65
CA GLY A 57 -4.07 -1.74 -13.50
C GLY A 57 -5.32 -2.30 -12.80
N ARG A 58 -5.83 -3.44 -13.29
CA ARG A 58 -7.06 -4.09 -12.78
C ARG A 58 -6.84 -4.99 -11.56
N ALA A 59 -5.59 -5.14 -11.13
CA ALA A 59 -5.24 -5.87 -9.92
C ALA A 59 -4.14 -5.13 -9.16
N GLY A 60 -4.01 -5.42 -7.88
CA GLY A 60 -2.99 -4.82 -7.04
C GLY A 60 -2.89 -5.48 -5.68
N SER A 61 -2.02 -4.92 -4.86
CA SER A 61 -1.84 -5.34 -3.48
C SER A 61 -1.93 -4.12 -2.58
N LEU A 62 -2.82 -4.20 -1.60
CA LEU A 62 -2.94 -3.22 -0.54
C LEU A 62 -2.14 -3.70 0.66
N PHE A 63 -1.14 -2.92 1.06
CA PHE A 63 -0.25 -3.24 2.16
C PHE A 63 -0.70 -2.49 3.41
N PHE A 64 -0.89 -3.24 4.49
CA PHE A 64 -1.07 -2.76 5.84
C PHE A 64 0.19 -3.02 6.64
N VAL A 65 0.86 -1.96 7.09
CA VAL A 65 2.05 -2.06 7.93
C VAL A 65 1.69 -1.59 9.31
N LYS A 66 1.60 -2.51 10.28
CA LYS A 66 1.33 -2.16 11.68
C LYS A 66 2.58 -1.62 12.38
N ASN A 67 3.74 -2.20 12.07
CA ASN A 67 5.06 -1.79 12.56
C ASN A 67 6.12 -2.20 11.54
N LYS A 68 7.37 -1.72 11.64
CA LYS A 68 8.51 -2.08 10.76
C LYS A 68 8.85 -3.58 10.71
N ARG A 69 8.01 -4.47 11.28
CA ARG A 69 8.19 -5.92 11.34
C ARG A 69 6.95 -6.71 10.93
N LYS A 70 5.74 -6.14 11.02
CA LYS A 70 4.48 -6.86 10.80
C LYS A 70 3.69 -6.24 9.65
N ILE A 71 3.44 -7.02 8.61
CA ILE A 71 2.80 -6.55 7.38
C ILE A 71 1.75 -7.54 6.94
N LEU A 72 0.62 -6.99 6.55
CA LEU A 72 -0.50 -7.71 5.98
C LEU A 72 -0.72 -7.22 4.55
N VAL A 73 -0.86 -8.17 3.66
CA VAL A 73 -1.03 -7.94 2.23
C VAL A 73 -2.43 -8.40 1.86
N TYR A 74 -3.19 -7.47 1.31
CA TYR A 74 -4.50 -7.71 0.76
C TYR A 74 -4.41 -7.67 -0.77
N PRO A 75 -4.26 -8.83 -1.45
CA PRO A 75 -4.38 -8.87 -2.91
C PRO A 75 -5.81 -8.50 -3.30
N TRP A 76 -5.96 -7.61 -4.27
CA TRP A 76 -7.26 -7.17 -4.75
C TRP A 76 -7.34 -7.11 -6.28
N VAL A 77 -8.56 -7.28 -6.79
CA VAL A 77 -8.91 -7.18 -8.21
C VAL A 77 -10.10 -6.24 -8.40
N ILE A 78 -10.18 -5.55 -9.55
CA ILE A 78 -11.33 -4.72 -9.89
C ILE A 78 -12.44 -5.61 -10.46
N ASN A 79 -13.58 -5.66 -9.78
CA ASN A 79 -14.78 -6.33 -10.29
C ASN A 79 -15.43 -5.53 -11.43
N GLU A 80 -16.35 -6.15 -12.16
CA GLU A 80 -17.12 -5.53 -13.25
C GLU A 80 -17.84 -4.24 -12.82
N ASN A 81 -18.21 -4.15 -11.53
CA ASN A 81 -18.83 -2.98 -10.92
C ASN A 81 -17.84 -1.85 -10.55
N GLY A 82 -16.56 -1.96 -10.93
CA GLY A 82 -15.51 -0.98 -10.61
C GLY A 82 -15.05 -0.99 -9.15
N GLN A 83 -15.39 -2.03 -8.39
CA GLN A 83 -15.08 -2.16 -6.96
C GLN A 83 -13.78 -2.94 -6.74
N MET A 84 -13.00 -2.59 -5.72
CA MET A 84 -11.81 -3.34 -5.33
C MET A 84 -12.21 -4.54 -4.48
N LEU A 85 -12.20 -5.73 -5.05
CA LEU A 85 -12.47 -6.99 -4.35
C LEU A 85 -11.17 -7.57 -3.81
N ILE A 86 -11.04 -7.70 -2.50
CA ILE A 86 -9.94 -8.43 -1.87
C ILE A 86 -10.17 -9.94 -2.10
N THR A 87 -9.20 -10.61 -2.73
CA THR A 87 -9.32 -12.03 -3.15
C THR A 87 -8.87 -13.02 -2.06
N LYS A 88 -8.39 -12.52 -0.91
CA LYS A 88 -7.94 -13.34 0.21
C LYS A 88 -9.16 -13.91 0.96
N GLU A 89 -9.24 -15.24 1.11
CA GLU A 89 -10.37 -15.91 1.76
C GLU A 89 -10.60 -15.44 3.20
N ASN A 90 -9.52 -15.38 3.99
CA ASN A 90 -9.49 -14.76 5.31
C ASN A 90 -8.46 -13.60 5.31
N PRO A 91 -8.91 -12.34 5.24
CA PRO A 91 -8.04 -11.18 5.23
C PRO A 91 -7.21 -11.00 6.51
N PHE A 92 -7.57 -11.68 7.61
CA PHE A 92 -6.95 -11.49 8.93
C PHE A 92 -6.33 -12.78 9.50
N ASP A 93 -6.03 -13.78 8.66
CA ASP A 93 -5.52 -15.08 9.09
C ASP A 93 -4.11 -15.00 9.70
N LYS A 94 -3.13 -14.68 8.85
CA LYS A 94 -1.70 -14.65 9.21
C LYS A 94 -1.04 -13.39 8.70
N TRP A 95 0.01 -12.98 9.40
CA TRP A 95 0.93 -11.97 8.89
C TRP A 95 1.64 -12.51 7.64
N ASP A 96 1.66 -11.71 6.57
CA ASP A 96 2.39 -12.07 5.35
C ASP A 96 3.90 -11.80 5.52
N TYR A 97 4.27 -11.01 6.52
CA TYR A 97 5.65 -10.78 6.95
C TYR A 97 5.69 -10.55 8.47
N PRO A 98 6.62 -11.16 9.23
CA PRO A 98 7.82 -11.91 8.79
C PRO A 98 7.52 -13.36 8.33
N GLU A 99 8.51 -14.05 7.74
CA GLU A 99 8.40 -15.43 7.18
C GLU A 99 7.83 -16.48 8.14
N GLU A 100 7.85 -16.20 9.44
CA GLU A 100 7.25 -17.04 10.49
C GLU A 100 5.71 -17.15 10.34
N HIS A 101 5.08 -16.26 9.57
CA HIS A 101 3.64 -16.25 9.27
C HIS A 101 2.78 -16.43 10.53
N GLU A 102 3.11 -15.67 11.58
CA GLU A 102 2.40 -15.74 12.85
C GLU A 102 0.91 -15.43 12.65
N PRO A 103 0.00 -16.20 13.29
CA PRO A 103 -1.41 -15.87 13.31
C PRO A 103 -1.63 -14.54 14.06
N LEU A 104 -2.61 -13.76 13.63
CA LEU A 104 -2.96 -12.52 14.31
C LEU A 104 -3.61 -12.83 15.67
N SER A 105 -3.19 -12.12 16.72
CA SER A 105 -3.92 -12.14 18.01
C SER A 105 -5.25 -11.37 17.87
N ALA A 106 -6.23 -11.68 18.73
CA ALA A 106 -7.57 -11.09 18.69
C ALA A 106 -7.56 -9.54 18.68
N ASP A 107 -6.67 -8.93 19.46
CA ASP A 107 -6.50 -7.47 19.48
C ASP A 107 -5.94 -6.94 18.15
N GLU A 108 -5.05 -7.70 17.50
CA GLU A 108 -4.49 -7.33 16.20
C GLU A 108 -5.52 -7.47 15.08
N ILE A 109 -6.39 -8.47 15.15
CA ILE A 109 -7.52 -8.65 14.22
C ILE A 109 -8.46 -7.46 14.35
N LYS A 110 -8.84 -7.09 15.58
CA LYS A 110 -9.73 -5.95 15.83
C LYS A 110 -9.13 -4.65 15.28
N GLN A 111 -7.85 -4.40 15.57
CA GLN A 111 -7.16 -3.20 15.06
C GLN A 111 -7.07 -3.20 13.52
N ALA A 112 -6.66 -4.31 12.90
CA ALA A 112 -6.56 -4.42 11.44
C ALA A 112 -7.92 -4.24 10.76
N ARG A 113 -8.99 -4.73 11.38
CA ARG A 113 -10.37 -4.57 10.92
C ARG A 113 -10.81 -3.10 10.99
N GLU A 114 -10.66 -2.45 12.14
CA GLU A 114 -10.98 -1.02 12.31
C GLU A 114 -10.22 -0.14 11.30
N GLU A 115 -8.92 -0.41 11.12
CA GLU A 115 -8.08 0.31 10.16
C GLU A 115 -8.48 0.05 8.71
N LEU A 116 -8.86 -1.19 8.36
CA LEU A 116 -9.31 -1.53 7.00
C LEU A 116 -10.66 -0.87 6.69
N TYR A 117 -11.60 -0.84 7.64
CA TYR A 117 -12.86 -0.09 7.48
C TYR A 117 -12.60 1.41 7.37
N ALA A 118 -11.76 1.97 8.25
CA ALA A 118 -11.41 3.39 8.19
C ALA A 118 -10.70 3.77 6.89
N TYR A 119 -9.89 2.87 6.33
CA TYR A 119 -9.26 3.05 5.02
C TYR A 119 -10.29 2.95 3.89
N ALA A 120 -11.20 1.97 3.94
CA ALA A 120 -12.26 1.78 2.96
C ALA A 120 -13.21 2.98 2.90
N ASP A 121 -13.60 3.54 4.05
CA ASP A 121 -14.48 4.73 4.13
C ASP A 121 -13.82 5.98 3.53
N LYS A 122 -12.51 6.13 3.70
CA LYS A 122 -11.74 7.24 3.11
C LYS A 122 -11.38 7.01 1.65
N SER A 123 -11.49 5.79 1.16
CA SER A 123 -11.07 5.44 -0.19
C SER A 123 -12.11 5.89 -1.21
N ALA A 124 -11.63 6.45 -2.33
CA ALA A 124 -12.51 6.88 -3.43
C ALA A 124 -13.16 5.70 -4.18
N VAL A 125 -12.64 4.48 -4.00
CA VAL A 125 -13.11 3.27 -4.67
C VAL A 125 -13.63 2.32 -3.61
N LYS A 126 -14.88 1.87 -3.73
CA LYS A 126 -15.47 0.95 -2.76
C LYS A 126 -14.65 -0.35 -2.69
N ILE A 127 -14.13 -0.63 -1.50
CA ILE A 127 -13.39 -1.84 -1.18
C ILE A 127 -14.37 -2.87 -0.64
N VAL A 128 -14.38 -4.06 -1.24
CA VAL A 128 -15.19 -5.20 -0.84
C VAL A 128 -14.24 -6.30 -0.38
N PHE A 129 -14.45 -6.81 0.83
CA PHE A 129 -13.64 -7.87 1.42
C PHE A 129 -14.51 -8.82 2.22
N ASN A 130 -14.09 -10.08 2.30
CA ASN A 130 -14.75 -11.08 3.11
C ASN A 130 -14.31 -10.92 4.58
N ASP A 131 -15.21 -10.47 5.46
CA ASP A 131 -14.91 -10.31 6.88
C ASP A 131 -15.47 -11.51 7.67
N PRO A 132 -14.66 -12.54 7.95
CA PRO A 132 -15.13 -13.75 8.63
C PRO A 132 -15.52 -13.51 10.10
N PHE A 133 -15.16 -12.34 10.67
CA PHE A 133 -15.49 -11.98 12.05
C PHE A 133 -16.76 -11.13 12.15
N LYS A 134 -17.31 -10.66 11.03
CA LYS A 134 -18.55 -9.89 10.99
C LYS A 134 -19.77 -10.70 11.44
N GLU A 135 -19.75 -12.03 11.26
CA GLU A 135 -20.82 -12.92 11.71
C GLU A 135 -20.72 -13.31 13.20
N ASN A 136 -19.53 -13.20 13.81
CA ASN A 136 -19.34 -13.57 15.23
C ASN A 136 -19.75 -12.46 16.21
N GLU A 137 -20.09 -11.26 15.74
CA GLU A 137 -20.69 -10.19 16.57
C GLU A 137 -22.22 -10.32 16.70
N ALA A 138 -22.84 -11.33 16.06
CA ALA A 138 -24.28 -11.55 16.06
C ALA A 138 -24.74 -12.72 16.98
N LYS A 139 -23.98 -13.04 18.03
CA LYS A 139 -24.40 -14.00 19.07
C LYS A 139 -24.20 -13.46 20.47
#